data_AF-A0A7J9W796-F1
#
_entry.id   AF-A0A7J9W796-F1
#
_cell.length_a   1.000
_cell.length_b   1.000
_cell.length_c   1.000
_cell.angle_alpha   90.00
_cell.angle_beta   90.00
_cell.angle_gamma   90.00
#
_symmetry.space_group_name_H-M   'P 1'
#
loop_
_entity.id
_entity.type
_entity.pdbx_description
1 polymer ?
#
loop_
_entity_poly.entity_id
_entity_poly.type
_entity_poly.pdbx_seq_one_letter_code
_entity_poly.pdbx_strand_id
1 'polypeptide(L)'
;MDCMSRCRSAAVAVFALLLAGCTAAPPPSASAPSPQPALPPVSPLTGLATDLAAPVLSVKIDNVGSARPQTGLMAADVVYVEPVEGGVSRLAAVYQSQVPPVVGPVRRVRRTDVQLMANFGRPALVFSGQAPQLRSLIDQSGAVDVSAPPRHGGCWAGNGPRS
;
A
#
# COMPACT_ATOMS: atom_id res chain seq x y z
N MET A 1 -0.73 -77.44 -8.77
CA MET A 1 -0.18 -78.40 -7.78
C MET A 1 0.69 -79.39 -8.53
N ASP A 2 1.67 -79.94 -7.82
CA ASP A 2 2.79 -80.79 -8.23
C ASP A 2 4.04 -80.04 -8.73
N CYS A 3 5.13 -79.95 -7.98
CA CYS A 3 5.98 -80.97 -7.32
C CYS A 3 7.17 -81.30 -8.22
N MET A 4 8.35 -80.79 -7.84
CA MET A 4 9.63 -81.52 -7.64
C MET A 4 10.81 -80.53 -7.76
N SER A 5 11.65 -80.35 -6.72
CA SER A 5 12.79 -81.24 -6.37
C SER A 5 13.97 -80.97 -7.32
N ARG A 6 15.23 -80.68 -6.96
CA ARG A 6 16.08 -80.68 -5.75
C ARG A 6 17.44 -80.10 -6.20
N CYS A 7 18.24 -79.51 -5.29
CA CYS A 7 19.67 -79.87 -5.10
C CYS A 7 20.32 -78.98 -4.02
N ARG A 8 20.64 -79.57 -2.86
CA ARG A 8 22.01 -79.91 -2.37
C ARG A 8 22.75 -78.73 -1.71
N SER A 9 22.84 -78.77 -0.37
CA SER A 9 24.09 -78.99 0.40
C SER A 9 24.90 -77.69 0.58
N ALA A 10 24.97 -77.03 1.74
CA ALA A 10 25.56 -77.39 3.04
C ALA A 10 26.81 -76.49 3.31
N ALA A 11 26.98 -76.10 4.58
CA ALA A 11 28.17 -75.53 5.24
C ALA A 11 28.40 -74.00 5.20
N VAL A 12 27.95 -73.35 6.28
CA VAL A 12 28.72 -72.58 7.29
C VAL A 12 30.06 -71.95 6.85
N ALA A 13 30.18 -70.62 6.97
CA ALA A 13 31.22 -69.95 7.78
C ALA A 13 31.02 -68.43 7.84
N VAL A 14 31.01 -67.92 9.06
CA VAL A 14 31.12 -66.52 9.48
C VAL A 14 32.45 -65.93 8.99
N PHE A 15 32.49 -64.73 8.41
CA PHE A 15 33.70 -63.90 8.48
C PHE A 15 33.44 -62.39 8.25
N ALA A 16 33.80 -61.62 9.28
CA ALA A 16 34.34 -60.26 9.31
C ALA A 16 33.55 -59.08 8.70
N LEU A 17 32.88 -58.39 9.62
CA LEU A 17 32.70 -56.96 9.72
C LEU A 17 33.90 -56.15 9.15
N LEU A 18 33.69 -55.41 8.06
CA LEU A 18 34.55 -54.29 7.63
C LEU A 18 33.66 -53.12 7.18
N LEU A 19 33.06 -52.43 8.16
CA LEU A 19 32.53 -51.08 7.95
C LEU A 19 33.71 -50.12 8.00
N ALA A 20 34.27 -49.80 6.83
CA ALA A 20 35.24 -48.73 6.68
C ALA A 20 34.59 -47.40 7.08
N GLY A 21 35.09 -46.80 8.16
CA GLY A 21 34.69 -45.48 8.62
C GLY A 21 35.11 -44.40 7.62
N CYS A 22 34.12 -43.79 6.97
CA CYS A 22 34.28 -42.47 6.36
C CYS A 22 33.92 -41.44 7.42
N THR A 23 34.91 -40.96 8.18
CA THR A 23 34.73 -39.78 9.02
C THR A 23 34.75 -38.56 8.11
N ALA A 24 33.58 -38.14 7.63
CA ALA A 24 33.41 -36.84 7.02
C ALA A 24 33.74 -35.77 8.07
N ALA A 25 34.74 -34.93 7.78
CA ALA A 25 35.04 -33.76 8.61
C ALA A 25 33.78 -32.88 8.68
N PRO A 26 33.41 -32.33 9.86
CA PRO A 26 32.31 -31.39 9.94
C PRO A 26 32.62 -30.20 9.01
N PRO A 27 31.65 -29.73 8.21
CA PRO A 27 31.83 -28.54 7.41
C PRO A 27 32.24 -27.38 8.35
N PRO A 28 33.11 -26.46 7.91
CA PRO A 28 33.42 -25.28 8.70
C PRO A 28 32.08 -24.62 9.06
N SER A 29 31.84 -24.43 10.37
CA SER A 29 30.67 -23.71 10.86
C SER A 29 30.68 -22.32 10.26
N ALA A 30 29.96 -22.15 9.15
CA ALA A 30 29.64 -20.84 8.61
C ALA A 30 28.85 -20.12 9.70
N SER A 31 29.45 -19.10 10.28
CA SER A 31 28.76 -18.20 11.20
C SER A 31 27.53 -17.69 10.47
N ALA A 32 26.35 -17.94 11.04
CA ALA A 32 25.09 -17.44 10.47
C ALA A 32 25.23 -15.91 10.27
N PRO A 33 24.83 -15.38 9.10
CA PRO A 33 24.87 -13.94 8.89
C PRO A 33 24.06 -13.25 9.98
N SER A 34 24.67 -12.28 10.66
CA SER A 34 24.00 -11.48 11.67
C SER A 34 22.79 -10.78 11.04
N PRO A 35 21.64 -10.66 11.74
CA PRO A 35 20.46 -10.02 11.18
C PRO A 35 20.79 -8.58 10.78
N GLN A 36 20.83 -8.29 9.47
CA GLN A 36 20.89 -6.91 9.01
C GLN A 36 19.53 -6.25 9.28
N PRO A 37 19.49 -5.00 9.79
CA PRO A 37 18.25 -4.26 9.89
C PRO A 37 17.58 -4.19 8.51
N ALA A 38 16.31 -4.59 8.43
CA ALA A 38 15.54 -4.43 7.20
C ALA A 38 15.41 -2.93 6.90
N LEU A 39 15.68 -2.54 5.65
CA LEU A 39 15.44 -1.16 5.20
C LEU A 39 13.94 -0.85 5.32
N PRO A 40 13.58 0.39 5.70
CA PRO A 40 12.18 0.78 5.74
C PRO A 40 11.56 0.69 4.34
N PRO A 41 10.29 0.33 4.23
CA PRO A 41 9.59 0.35 2.96
C PRO A 41 9.56 1.78 2.38
N VAL A 42 9.55 1.87 1.04
CA VAL A 42 9.57 3.14 0.31
C VAL A 42 8.34 3.27 -0.58
N SER A 43 7.86 4.50 -0.76
CA SER A 43 6.73 4.81 -1.63
C SER A 43 7.08 4.53 -3.09
N PRO A 44 6.22 3.83 -3.86
CA PRO A 44 6.43 3.67 -5.30
C PRO A 44 6.25 4.96 -6.09
N LEU A 45 5.58 5.98 -5.52
CA LEU A 45 5.29 7.25 -6.19
C LEU A 45 6.45 8.25 -6.05
N THR A 46 7.18 8.22 -4.93
CA THR A 46 8.18 9.23 -4.60
C THR A 46 9.56 8.68 -4.25
N GLY A 47 9.68 7.37 -3.96
CA GLY A 47 10.91 6.75 -3.46
C GLY A 47 11.27 7.11 -2.02
N LEU A 48 10.42 7.88 -1.32
CA LEU A 48 10.63 8.27 0.07
C LEU A 48 10.22 7.14 1.03
N ALA A 49 10.88 7.03 2.17
CA ALA A 49 10.50 6.09 3.23
C ALA A 49 9.09 6.42 3.76
N THR A 50 8.22 5.41 3.82
CA THR A 50 6.85 5.57 4.32
C THR A 50 6.27 4.24 4.77
N ASP A 51 5.20 4.29 5.57
CA ASP A 51 4.39 3.12 5.86
C ASP A 51 3.47 2.79 4.67
N LEU A 52 3.77 1.68 3.98
CA LEU A 52 2.94 1.20 2.87
C LEU A 52 1.58 0.63 3.34
N ALA A 53 1.40 0.39 4.64
CA ALA A 53 0.10 0.03 5.20
C ALA A 53 -0.81 1.25 5.44
N ALA A 54 -0.26 2.46 5.47
CA ALA A 54 -1.05 3.67 5.58
C ALA A 54 -1.90 3.88 4.31
N PRO A 55 -3.20 4.21 4.44
CA PRO A 55 -4.05 4.44 3.29
C PRO A 55 -3.60 5.68 2.52
N VAL A 56 -3.73 5.62 1.20
CA VAL A 56 -3.59 6.79 0.33
C VAL A 56 -4.66 7.81 0.70
N LEU A 57 -4.27 9.05 0.97
CA LEU A 57 -5.17 10.17 1.21
C LEU A 57 -5.28 11.00 -0.07
N SER A 58 -6.50 11.30 -0.50
CA SER A 58 -6.78 12.23 -1.59
C SER A 58 -7.64 13.38 -1.11
N VAL A 59 -7.20 14.61 -1.40
CA VAL A 59 -7.89 15.83 -1.01
C VAL A 59 -8.27 16.61 -2.26
N LYS A 60 -9.57 16.91 -2.39
CA LYS A 60 -10.08 17.78 -3.44
C LYS A 60 -9.83 19.25 -3.07
N ILE A 61 -9.03 19.95 -3.86
CA ILE A 61 -8.56 21.31 -3.57
C ILE A 61 -9.05 22.30 -4.65
N ASP A 62 -9.41 23.50 -4.20
CA ASP A 62 -9.75 24.63 -5.07
C ASP A 62 -8.54 25.12 -5.89
N ASN A 63 -8.81 25.70 -7.05
CA ASN A 63 -7.77 26.34 -7.86
C ASN A 63 -8.24 27.65 -8.53
N VAL A 64 -9.37 28.23 -8.09
CA VAL A 64 -9.73 29.60 -8.49
C VAL A 64 -8.68 30.61 -8.00
N GLY A 65 -8.59 31.77 -8.65
CA GLY A 65 -7.61 32.81 -8.29
C GLY A 65 -7.64 33.21 -6.81
N SER A 66 -8.84 33.37 -6.24
CA SER A 66 -9.02 33.75 -4.83
C SER A 66 -8.71 32.65 -3.82
N ALA A 67 -8.52 31.40 -4.27
CA ALA A 67 -8.19 30.28 -3.40
C ALA A 67 -6.68 29.98 -3.36
N ARG A 68 -5.88 30.76 -4.10
CA ARG A 68 -4.42 30.63 -4.12
C ARG A 68 -3.77 31.55 -3.08
N PRO A 69 -2.64 31.16 -2.49
CA PRO A 69 -1.95 29.88 -2.66
C PRO A 69 -2.64 28.72 -1.92
N GLN A 70 -2.46 27.48 -2.40
CA GLN A 70 -2.90 26.28 -1.70
C GLN A 70 -1.97 25.92 -0.53
N THR A 71 -2.55 25.45 0.57
CA THR A 71 -1.80 24.92 1.72
C THR A 71 -1.61 23.42 1.57
N GLY A 72 -0.40 22.92 1.86
CA GLY A 72 -0.09 21.49 1.88
C GLY A 72 0.09 20.85 0.50
N LEU A 73 -0.04 21.60 -0.60
CA LEU A 73 0.08 21.06 -1.97
C LEU A 73 1.49 20.54 -2.28
N MET A 74 2.53 21.19 -1.73
CA MET A 74 3.93 20.81 -1.96
C MET A 74 4.34 19.46 -1.37
N ALA A 75 3.55 18.92 -0.43
CA ALA A 75 3.78 17.61 0.15
C ALA A 75 3.07 16.47 -0.60
N ALA A 76 2.31 16.79 -1.65
CA ALA A 76 1.56 15.78 -2.41
C ALA A 76 2.52 14.93 -3.25
N ASP A 77 2.30 13.62 -3.24
CA ASP A 77 3.03 12.68 -4.08
C ASP A 77 2.58 12.79 -5.54
N VAL A 78 1.28 13.03 -5.76
CA VAL A 78 0.69 13.23 -7.09
C VAL A 78 -0.33 14.37 -7.00
N VAL A 79 -0.32 15.24 -8.01
CA VAL A 79 -1.33 16.28 -8.19
C VAL A 79 -2.00 16.11 -9.54
N TYR A 80 -3.28 15.79 -9.55
CA TYR A 80 -4.09 15.84 -10.76
C TYR A 80 -4.68 17.24 -10.96
N VAL A 81 -4.63 17.73 -12.19
CA VAL A 81 -5.27 18.99 -12.59
C VAL A 81 -6.49 18.66 -13.43
N GLU A 82 -7.68 18.90 -12.89
CA GLU A 82 -8.94 18.59 -13.56
C GLU A 82 -9.61 19.88 -14.06
N PRO A 83 -9.92 20.00 -15.35
CA PRO A 83 -10.73 21.11 -15.85
C PRO A 83 -12.15 21.01 -15.29
N VAL A 84 -12.73 22.16 -14.96
CA VAL A 84 -14.13 22.27 -14.50
C VAL A 84 -14.86 23.39 -15.24
N GLU A 85 -16.15 23.58 -14.97
CA GLU A 85 -16.94 24.65 -15.61
C GLU A 85 -16.35 26.03 -15.31
N GLY A 86 -16.56 26.97 -16.24
CA GLY A 86 -16.10 28.35 -16.07
C GLY A 86 -14.61 28.57 -16.36
N GLY A 87 -13.95 27.63 -17.07
CA GLY A 87 -12.58 27.80 -17.54
C GLY A 87 -11.51 27.75 -16.45
N VAL A 88 -11.86 27.27 -15.25
CA VAL A 88 -10.94 27.05 -14.14
C VAL A 88 -10.66 25.56 -13.98
N SER A 89 -9.60 25.21 -13.24
CA SER A 89 -9.34 23.83 -12.84
C SER A 89 -9.63 23.61 -11.35
N ARG A 90 -9.61 22.35 -10.95
CA ARG A 90 -9.54 21.89 -9.56
C ARG A 90 -8.40 20.90 -9.44
N LEU A 91 -7.90 20.71 -8.24
CA LEU A 91 -6.79 19.80 -7.98
C LEU A 91 -7.28 18.61 -7.17
N ALA A 92 -6.79 17.42 -7.48
CA ALA A 92 -6.83 16.28 -6.55
C ALA A 92 -5.39 16.00 -6.11
N ALA A 93 -5.08 16.32 -4.85
CA ALA A 93 -3.77 16.10 -4.26
C ALA A 93 -3.77 14.77 -3.51
N VAL A 94 -2.82 13.90 -3.87
CA VAL A 94 -2.68 12.55 -3.33
C VAL A 94 -1.45 12.48 -2.42
N TYR A 95 -1.63 11.91 -1.25
CA TYR A 95 -0.62 11.80 -0.19
C TYR A 95 -0.55 10.36 0.31
N GLN A 96 0.66 9.81 0.35
CA GLN A 96 0.98 8.49 0.88
C GLN A 96 2.36 8.49 1.53
N SER A 97 3.34 9.18 0.95
CA SER A 97 4.68 9.30 1.54
C SER A 97 4.71 10.28 2.71
N GLN A 98 4.02 11.42 2.59
CA GLN A 98 3.95 12.45 3.62
C GLN A 98 2.56 13.09 3.62
N VAL A 99 1.94 13.21 4.79
CA VAL A 99 0.66 13.90 4.96
C VAL A 99 0.91 15.20 5.75
N PRO A 100 0.70 16.38 5.18
CA PRO A 100 0.90 17.64 5.88
C PRO A 100 -0.21 17.87 6.95
N PRO A 101 0.04 18.68 7.97
CA PRO A 101 -0.93 18.93 9.05
C PRO A 101 -2.19 19.69 8.58
N VAL A 102 -2.08 20.45 7.49
CA VAL A 102 -3.16 21.24 6.91
C VAL A 102 -3.14 21.13 5.39
N VAL A 103 -4.30 20.89 4.79
CA VAL A 103 -4.51 20.90 3.34
C VAL A 103 -5.75 21.72 2.99
N GLY A 104 -5.66 22.51 1.92
CA GLY A 104 -6.81 23.22 1.36
C GLY A 104 -6.43 24.38 0.43
N PRO A 105 -7.41 25.18 -0.02
CA PRO A 105 -8.83 25.13 0.37
C PRO A 105 -9.57 23.91 -0.19
N VAL A 106 -10.29 23.17 0.66
CA VAL A 106 -10.99 21.94 0.25
C VAL A 106 -12.27 22.27 -0.53
N ARG A 107 -12.59 21.45 -1.54
CA ARG A 107 -13.71 21.65 -2.46
C ARG A 107 -14.57 20.43 -2.70
N ARG A 108 -15.71 20.69 -3.34
CA ARG A 108 -16.68 19.66 -3.71
C ARG A 108 -16.08 18.65 -4.68
N VAL A 109 -16.32 17.37 -4.38
CA VAL A 109 -15.90 16.24 -5.20
C VAL A 109 -16.84 16.06 -6.40
N ARG A 110 -16.29 15.51 -7.48
CA ARG A 110 -16.97 15.20 -8.75
C ARG A 110 -16.84 13.71 -9.06
N ARG A 111 -17.58 13.28 -10.09
CA ARG A 111 -17.48 11.90 -10.60
C ARG A 111 -16.06 11.54 -11.05
N THR A 112 -15.34 12.47 -11.67
CA THR A 112 -13.97 12.27 -12.14
C THR A 112 -13.00 11.96 -11.00
N ASP A 113 -13.16 12.61 -9.85
CA ASP A 113 -12.37 12.32 -8.66
C ASP A 113 -12.49 10.86 -8.24
N VAL A 114 -13.73 10.35 -8.19
CA VAL A 114 -14.00 8.96 -7.78
C VAL A 114 -13.36 7.97 -8.77
N GLN A 115 -13.38 8.29 -10.06
CA GLN A 115 -12.73 7.48 -11.10
C GLN A 115 -11.20 7.49 -10.95
N LEU A 116 -10.60 8.64 -10.65
CA LEU A 116 -9.16 8.74 -10.36
C LEU A 116 -8.78 7.92 -9.12
N MET A 117 -9.66 7.87 -8.12
CA MET A 117 -9.42 7.14 -6.87
C MET A 117 -9.39 5.63 -7.03
N ALA A 118 -10.01 5.08 -8.08
CA ALA A 118 -9.95 3.65 -8.38
C ALA A 118 -8.51 3.14 -8.59
N ASN A 119 -7.57 4.02 -8.96
CA ASN A 119 -6.16 3.67 -9.14
C ASN A 119 -5.43 3.34 -7.82
N PHE A 120 -6.01 3.67 -6.66
CA PHE A 120 -5.36 3.58 -5.35
C PHE A 120 -6.00 2.53 -4.42
N GLY A 121 -6.84 1.64 -4.96
CA GLY A 121 -7.49 0.57 -4.22
C GLY A 121 -8.57 1.09 -3.28
N ARG A 122 -8.21 1.47 -2.04
CA ARG A 122 -9.14 1.95 -1.00
C ARG A 122 -8.66 3.27 -0.38
N PRO A 123 -8.58 4.36 -1.16
CA PRO A 123 -8.07 5.63 -0.64
C PRO A 123 -9.05 6.28 0.33
N ALA A 124 -8.51 7.02 1.29
CA ALA A 124 -9.25 7.99 2.08
C ALA A 124 -9.47 9.26 1.24
N LEU A 125 -10.70 9.76 1.19
CA LEU A 125 -11.11 10.86 0.32
C LEU A 125 -11.68 12.02 1.14
N VAL A 126 -11.18 13.23 0.87
CA VAL A 126 -11.56 14.46 1.57
C VAL A 126 -12.13 15.47 0.57
N PHE A 127 -13.30 16.00 0.88
CA PHE A 127 -13.99 17.03 0.10
C PHE A 127 -14.90 17.89 0.97
N SER A 128 -15.33 19.03 0.44
CA SER A 128 -16.23 19.96 1.16
C SER A 128 -17.72 19.67 0.93
N GLY A 129 -18.03 18.63 0.15
CA GLY A 129 -19.38 18.17 -0.18
C GLY A 129 -19.43 17.48 -1.55
N GLN A 130 -20.60 16.96 -1.89
CA GLN A 130 -20.84 16.19 -3.10
C GLN A 130 -22.25 16.46 -3.63
N ALA A 131 -22.47 16.25 -4.93
CA ALA A 131 -23.83 16.18 -5.47
C ALA A 131 -24.56 14.95 -4.89
N PRO A 132 -25.88 15.01 -4.60
CA PRO A 132 -26.61 13.89 -4.00
C PRO A 132 -26.47 12.58 -4.77
N GLN A 133 -26.49 12.64 -6.11
CA GLN A 133 -26.38 11.48 -6.99
C GLN A 133 -25.00 10.83 -6.95
N LEU A 134 -23.99 11.54 -6.42
CA LEU A 134 -22.61 11.05 -6.34
C LEU A 134 -22.39 10.18 -5.09
N ARG A 135 -23.30 10.21 -4.10
CA ARG A 135 -23.13 9.46 -2.85
C ARG A 135 -22.98 7.97 -3.09
N SER A 136 -23.90 7.37 -3.84
CA SER A 136 -23.84 5.94 -4.15
C SER A 136 -22.60 5.56 -4.94
N LEU A 137 -22.09 6.46 -5.79
CA LEU A 137 -20.87 6.19 -6.54
C LEU A 137 -19.64 6.16 -5.62
N ILE A 138 -19.55 7.07 -4.66
CA ILE A 138 -18.47 7.07 -3.66
C ILE A 138 -18.54 5.77 -2.85
N ASP A 139 -19.73 5.43 -2.34
CA ASP A 139 -19.94 4.23 -1.51
C ASP A 139 -19.58 2.92 -2.26
N GLN A 140 -19.76 2.89 -3.59
CA GLN A 140 -19.42 1.74 -4.45
C GLN A 140 -17.97 1.73 -4.93
N SER A 141 -17.23 2.85 -4.82
CA SER A 141 -15.88 2.97 -5.38
C SER A 141 -14.78 2.34 -4.54
N GLY A 142 -15.06 1.99 -3.29
CA GLY A 142 -14.06 1.56 -2.31
C GLY A 142 -13.29 2.71 -1.64
N ALA A 143 -13.46 3.96 -2.11
CA ALA A 143 -12.96 5.14 -1.42
C ALA A 143 -13.72 5.38 -0.11
N VAL A 144 -13.01 5.80 0.93
CA VAL A 144 -13.57 6.07 2.26
C VAL A 144 -13.66 7.57 2.45
N ASP A 145 -14.87 8.11 2.60
CA ASP A 145 -15.08 9.52 2.93
C ASP A 145 -14.58 9.81 4.36
N VAL A 146 -13.53 10.63 4.48
CA VAL A 146 -12.94 11.10 5.75
C VAL A 146 -13.00 12.62 5.87
N SER A 147 -13.97 13.24 5.21
CA SER A 147 -14.13 14.70 5.18
C SER A 147 -14.56 15.30 6.53
N ALA A 148 -15.08 14.46 7.44
CA ALA A 148 -15.30 14.86 8.82
C ALA A 148 -13.95 15.23 9.48
N PRO A 149 -13.89 16.26 10.35
CA PRO A 149 -12.66 16.62 11.03
C PRO A 149 -12.04 15.39 11.73
N PRO A 150 -10.75 15.08 11.49
CA PRO A 150 -10.06 14.01 12.19
C PRO A 150 -10.19 14.17 13.72
N ARG A 151 -10.46 13.08 14.44
CA ARG A 151 -10.51 13.09 15.91
C ARG A 151 -9.14 13.34 16.56
N HIS A 152 -8.06 13.25 15.79
CA HIS A 152 -6.68 13.44 16.24
C HIS A 152 -5.89 14.31 15.24
N GLY A 153 -5.87 15.63 15.48
CA GLY A 153 -4.77 16.53 15.07
C GLY A 153 -4.66 17.03 13.62
N GLY A 154 -5.51 16.61 12.68
CA GLY A 154 -5.53 17.14 11.30
C GLY A 154 -6.70 18.09 11.04
N CYS A 155 -6.51 19.10 10.19
CA CYS A 155 -7.55 20.06 9.82
C CYS A 155 -7.68 20.25 8.30
N TRP A 156 -8.90 20.17 7.79
CA TRP A 156 -9.25 20.51 6.41
C TRP A 156 -9.78 21.95 6.36
N ALA A 157 -9.10 22.85 5.63
CA ALA A 157 -9.54 24.24 5.53
C ALA A 157 -10.63 24.37 4.45
N GLY A 158 -11.87 24.68 4.84
CA GLY A 158 -12.97 24.97 3.92
C GLY A 158 -13.20 26.47 3.71
N ASN A 159 -13.70 26.85 2.54
CA ASN A 159 -14.21 28.21 2.27
C ASN A 159 -15.74 28.23 2.48
N GLY A 160 -16.22 28.50 3.70
CA GLY A 160 -17.65 28.77 3.98
C GLY A 160 -18.10 28.44 5.42
N PRO A 161 -19.17 29.08 5.94
CA PRO A 161 -19.72 28.77 7.25
C PRO A 161 -20.35 27.38 7.25
N ARG A 162 -20.15 26.65 8.35
CA ARG A 162 -20.73 25.32 8.56
C ARG A 162 -22.23 25.49 8.79
N SER A 163 -23.06 24.93 7.91
CA SER A 163 -24.50 24.75 8.12
C SER A 163 -24.76 23.52 8.98
#